data_AF-A0A660VV79-F1
#
_entry.id   AF-A0A660VV79-F1
#
_cell.length_a   1.000
_cell.length_b   1.000
_cell.length_c   1.000
_cell.angle_alpha   90.00
_cell.angle_beta   90.00
_cell.angle_gamma   90.00
#
_symmetry.space_group_name_H-M   'P 1'
#
loop_
_entity.id
_entity.type
_entity.pdbx_description
1 polymer ?
#
loop_
_entity_poly.entity_id
_entity_poly.type
_entity_poly.pdbx_seq_one_letter_code
_entity_poly.pdbx_strand_id
1 'polypeptide(L)'
;MIETIAAWINYLIAALAAGAAVLAWHLNRRAREIPARMREAIRRTAKEWGAAVPEGGSDELMRVLDNLRAFVETADPERRAELKGFIRGGDGREDAGVARTKALLGLGRVFTEVFPLMGILGTVCALSATAGISDLAARPSREALERVLSLFGTAVSSTIYGLICAVVFMFVFGTLEARLTYSFELVRRYRDLMDKALLIASTGRE
;
A
#
# COMPACT_ATOMS: atom_id res chain seq x y z
N MET A 1 -11.56 18.85 -31.90
CA MET A 1 -12.04 17.66 -31.16
C MET A 1 -10.89 16.74 -30.72
N ILE A 2 -9.86 16.49 -31.53
CA ILE A 2 -8.75 15.59 -31.11
C ILE A 2 -7.70 16.30 -30.24
N GLU A 3 -7.40 17.59 -30.46
CA GLU A 3 -6.55 18.40 -29.55
C GLU A 3 -7.10 18.43 -28.12
N THR A 4 -8.42 18.51 -27.99
CA THR A 4 -9.11 18.39 -26.69
C THR A 4 -8.88 17.02 -26.05
N ILE A 5 -8.84 15.92 -26.81
CA ILE A 5 -8.63 14.56 -26.28
C ILE A 5 -7.23 14.43 -25.65
N ALA A 6 -6.19 14.93 -26.30
CA ALA A 6 -4.83 14.88 -25.76
C ALA A 6 -4.70 15.71 -24.46
N ALA A 7 -5.35 16.88 -24.41
CA ALA A 7 -5.43 17.67 -23.18
C ALA A 7 -6.19 16.93 -22.07
N TRP A 8 -7.32 16.27 -22.39
CA TRP A 8 -8.07 15.45 -21.44
C TRP A 8 -7.23 14.30 -20.86
N ILE A 9 -6.35 13.69 -21.65
CA ILE A 9 -5.44 12.65 -21.17
C ILE A 9 -4.45 13.20 -20.15
N ASN A 10 -3.88 14.39 -20.37
CA ASN A 10 -3.01 15.03 -19.39
C ASN A 10 -3.76 15.36 -18.09
N TYR A 11 -5.01 15.83 -18.16
CA TYR A 11 -5.85 16.02 -16.98
C TYR A 11 -6.15 14.70 -16.26
N LEU A 12 -6.36 13.61 -17.01
CA LEU A 12 -6.57 12.29 -16.44
C LEU A 12 -5.31 11.77 -15.73
N ILE A 13 -4.12 11.96 -16.31
CA ILE A 13 -2.84 11.67 -15.65
C ILE A 13 -2.72 12.46 -14.34
N ALA A 14 -3.03 13.76 -14.35
CA ALA A 14 -3.01 14.60 -13.16
C ALA A 14 -4.02 14.15 -12.08
N ALA A 15 -5.24 13.77 -12.49
CA ALA A 15 -6.27 13.25 -11.58
C ALA A 15 -5.85 11.92 -10.95
N LEU A 16 -5.28 11.00 -11.74
CA LEU A 16 -4.71 9.75 -11.26
C LEU A 16 -3.55 10.00 -10.28
N ALA A 17 -2.68 10.97 -10.57
CA ALA A 17 -1.60 11.39 -9.68
C ALA A 17 -2.12 11.93 -8.34
N ALA A 18 -3.16 12.77 -8.37
CA ALA A 18 -3.82 13.24 -7.15
C ALA A 18 -4.42 12.08 -6.33
N GLY A 19 -5.10 11.14 -6.99
CA GLY A 19 -5.63 9.94 -6.34
C GLY A 19 -4.54 9.08 -5.71
N ALA A 20 -3.44 8.84 -6.43
CA ALA A 20 -2.28 8.11 -5.93
C ALA A 20 -1.61 8.83 -4.75
N ALA A 21 -1.54 10.16 -4.77
CA ALA A 21 -1.02 10.96 -3.66
C ALA A 21 -1.89 10.86 -2.40
N VAL A 22 -3.22 10.94 -2.55
CA VAL A 22 -4.17 10.75 -1.44
C VAL A 22 -4.06 9.34 -0.86
N LEU A 23 -3.94 8.33 -1.73
CA LEU A 23 -3.74 6.94 -1.31
C LEU A 23 -2.42 6.76 -0.55
N ALA A 24 -1.32 7.30 -1.07
CA ALA A 24 -0.01 7.25 -0.44
C ALA A 24 -0.02 7.97 0.93
N TRP A 25 -0.69 9.12 1.02
CA TRP A 25 -0.87 9.83 2.29
C TRP A 25 -1.66 9.00 3.30
N HIS A 26 -2.77 8.37 2.87
CA HIS A 26 -3.57 7.49 3.70
C HIS A 26 -2.75 6.28 4.21
N LEU A 27 -2.01 5.62 3.32
CA LEU A 27 -1.15 4.49 3.66
C LEU A 27 0.00 4.89 4.59
N ASN A 28 0.61 6.06 4.38
CA ASN A 28 1.65 6.58 5.28
C ASN A 28 1.10 6.83 6.69
N ARG A 29 -0.14 7.33 6.81
CA ARG A 29 -0.80 7.48 8.10
C ARG A 29 -1.03 6.11 8.76
N ARG A 30 -1.52 5.12 8.01
CA ARG A 30 -1.71 3.75 8.50
C ARG A 30 -0.39 3.08 8.92
N ALA A 31 0.68 3.31 8.17
CA ALA A 31 2.01 2.79 8.50
C ALA A 31 2.56 3.31 9.84
N ARG A 32 2.08 4.46 10.31
CA ARG A 32 2.41 4.99 11.65
C ARG A 32 1.49 4.46 12.73
N GLU A 33 0.20 4.30 12.43
CA GLU A 33 -0.82 3.88 13.40
C GLU A 33 -0.73 2.39 13.75
N ILE A 34 -0.50 1.51 12.77
CA ILE A 34 -0.51 0.05 12.97
C ILE A 34 0.57 -0.41 13.98
N PRO A 35 1.85 -0.03 13.85
CA PRO A 35 2.87 -0.43 14.81
C PRO A 35 2.60 0.06 16.23
N ALA A 36 2.06 1.27 16.38
CA ALA A 36 1.75 1.85 17.68
C ALA A 36 0.66 1.06 18.41
N ARG A 37 -0.43 0.74 17.70
CA ARG A 37 -1.52 -0.08 18.25
C ARG A 37 -1.06 -1.50 18.57
N MET A 38 -0.29 -2.11 17.68
CA MET A 38 0.27 -3.44 17.91
C MET A 38 1.20 -3.47 19.11
N ARG A 39 2.03 -2.43 19.30
CA ARG A 39 2.89 -2.31 20.47
C ARG A 39 2.09 -2.28 21.76
N GLU A 40 1.01 -1.51 21.78
CA GLU A 40 0.12 -1.43 22.94
C GLU A 40 -0.60 -2.76 23.21
N ALA A 41 -1.13 -3.40 22.16
CA ALA A 41 -1.78 -4.71 22.26
C ALA A 41 -0.82 -5.78 22.80
N ILE A 42 0.38 -5.90 22.22
CA ILE A 42 1.38 -6.88 22.64
C ILE A 42 1.81 -6.64 24.09
N ARG A 43 2.08 -5.39 24.49
CA ARG A 43 2.48 -5.07 25.87
C ARG A 43 1.34 -5.32 26.86
N ARG A 44 0.11 -5.01 26.48
CA ARG A 44 -1.07 -5.29 27.29
C ARG A 44 -1.24 -6.79 27.50
N THR A 45 -1.16 -7.59 26.44
CA THR A 45 -1.22 -9.05 26.52
C THR A 45 -0.08 -9.62 27.36
N ALA A 46 1.14 -9.14 27.20
CA ALA A 46 2.27 -9.54 28.04
C ALA A 46 2.03 -9.23 29.52
N LYS A 47 1.51 -8.05 29.84
CA LYS A 47 1.17 -7.67 31.21
C LYS A 47 0.03 -8.50 31.80
N GLU A 48 -1.03 -8.73 31.03
CA GLU A 48 -2.18 -9.55 31.44
C GLU A 48 -1.78 -11.01 31.67
N TRP A 49 -0.82 -11.53 30.90
CA TRP A 49 -0.33 -12.91 31.03
C TRP A 49 0.86 -13.03 31.98
N GLY A 50 1.35 -11.93 32.56
CA GLY A 50 2.50 -11.92 33.46
C GLY A 50 3.84 -12.26 32.79
N ALA A 51 3.94 -12.12 31.46
CA ALA A 51 5.18 -12.30 30.71
C ALA A 51 6.11 -11.09 30.88
N ALA A 52 7.42 -11.35 30.90
CA ALA A 52 8.43 -10.30 31.04
C ALA A 52 8.42 -9.35 29.83
N VAL A 53 8.29 -8.05 30.09
CA VAL A 53 8.36 -6.98 29.08
C VAL A 53 9.74 -6.34 29.15
N PRO A 54 10.69 -6.69 28.26
CA PRO A 54 11.97 -5.99 28.18
C PRO A 54 11.74 -4.50 27.85
N GLU A 55 12.48 -3.61 28.49
CA GLU A 55 12.41 -2.17 28.22
C GLU A 55 13.47 -1.76 27.20
N GLY A 56 13.03 -1.23 26.05
CA GLY A 56 13.88 -0.57 25.07
C GLY A 56 14.54 -1.49 24.02
N GLY A 57 14.98 -0.87 22.93
CA GLY A 57 15.61 -1.51 21.78
C GLY A 57 14.71 -1.58 20.53
N SER A 58 15.31 -1.64 19.34
CA SER A 58 14.59 -1.79 18.07
C SER A 58 13.78 -3.10 18.00
N ASP A 59 14.25 -4.13 18.71
CA ASP A 59 13.72 -5.49 18.66
C ASP A 59 12.86 -5.83 19.89
N GLU A 60 12.52 -4.83 20.71
CA GLU A 60 11.76 -5.01 21.96
C GLU A 60 10.50 -5.85 21.73
N LEU A 61 9.72 -5.50 20.70
CA LEU A 61 8.47 -6.18 20.39
C LEU A 61 8.64 -7.64 19.99
N MET A 62 9.73 -7.95 19.27
CA MET A 62 10.02 -9.31 18.85
C MET A 62 10.38 -10.16 20.05
N ARG A 63 11.18 -9.62 20.98
CA ARG A 63 11.52 -10.27 22.25
C ARG A 63 10.30 -10.49 23.14
N VAL A 64 9.39 -9.52 23.22
CA VAL A 64 8.13 -9.68 23.97
C VAL A 64 7.28 -10.81 23.37
N LEU A 65 7.18 -10.88 22.04
CA LEU A 65 6.46 -11.97 21.37
C LEU A 65 7.11 -13.33 21.61
N ASP A 66 8.44 -13.41 21.59
CA ASP A 66 9.16 -14.65 21.89
C ASP A 66 8.98 -15.08 23.35
N ASN A 67 9.00 -14.12 24.30
CA ASN A 67 8.71 -14.37 25.71
C ASN A 67 7.27 -14.86 25.93
N LEU A 68 6.30 -14.20 25.27
CA LEU A 68 4.90 -14.62 25.28
C LEU A 68 4.75 -16.04 24.72
N ARG A 69 5.49 -16.37 23.66
CA ARG A 69 5.47 -17.69 23.06
C ARG A 69 6.01 -18.74 24.01
N ALA A 70 7.17 -18.48 24.61
CA ALA A 70 7.75 -19.36 25.62
C ALA A 70 6.81 -19.54 26.82
N PHE A 71 6.16 -18.46 27.26
CA PHE A 71 5.15 -18.51 28.32
C PHE A 71 3.98 -19.43 27.95
N VAL A 72 3.41 -19.31 26.75
CA VAL A 72 2.33 -20.18 26.26
C VAL A 72 2.78 -21.65 26.15
N GLU A 73 3.99 -21.90 25.67
CA GLU A 73 4.53 -23.26 25.50
C GLU A 73 4.82 -23.94 26.86
N THR A 74 5.14 -23.16 27.90
CA THR A 74 5.49 -23.66 29.25
C THR A 74 4.38 -23.57 30.29
N ALA A 75 3.24 -22.96 29.97
CA ALA A 75 2.15 -22.75 30.92
C ALA A 75 1.49 -24.05 31.38
N ASP A 76 1.17 -24.14 32.68
CA ASP A 76 0.44 -25.24 33.32
C ASP A 76 -1.04 -25.31 32.87
N PRO A 77 -1.71 -26.48 33.02
CA PRO A 77 -3.10 -26.70 32.59
C PRO A 77 -4.12 -25.69 33.18
N GLU A 78 -3.96 -25.28 34.43
CA GLU A 78 -4.84 -24.28 35.07
C GLU A 78 -4.66 -22.89 34.45
N ARG A 79 -3.42 -22.48 34.19
CA ARG A 79 -3.11 -21.21 33.50
C ARG A 79 -3.55 -21.19 32.04
N ARG A 80 -3.59 -22.35 31.38
CA ARG A 80 -4.17 -22.51 30.03
C ARG A 80 -5.68 -22.24 30.01
N ALA A 81 -6.40 -22.54 31.09
CA ALA A 81 -7.83 -22.22 31.19
C ALA A 81 -8.06 -20.70 31.34
N GLU A 82 -7.22 -19.99 32.09
CA GLU A 82 -7.26 -18.52 32.21
C GLU A 82 -6.95 -17.84 30.87
N LEU A 83 -5.95 -18.34 30.13
CA LEU A 83 -5.58 -17.86 28.79
C LEU A 83 -6.77 -17.85 27.81
N LYS A 84 -7.64 -18.87 27.88
CA LYS A 84 -8.84 -18.97 27.05
C LYS A 84 -9.83 -17.81 27.30
N GLY A 85 -9.91 -17.32 28.54
CA GLY A 85 -10.74 -16.18 28.91
C GLY A 85 -10.26 -14.89 28.28
N PHE A 86 -8.94 -14.68 28.24
CA PHE A 86 -8.32 -13.51 27.62
C PHE A 86 -8.44 -13.51 26.08
N ILE A 87 -8.26 -14.66 25.43
CA ILE A 87 -8.24 -14.75 23.96
C ILE A 87 -9.64 -14.58 23.34
N ARG A 88 -10.70 -15.01 24.03
CA ARG A 88 -12.08 -14.92 23.52
C ARG A 88 -12.58 -13.47 23.33
N GLY A 89 -11.87 -12.49 23.88
CA GLY A 89 -12.11 -11.05 23.68
C GLY A 89 -11.29 -10.42 22.55
N GLY A 90 -10.46 -11.19 21.84
CA GLY A 90 -9.64 -10.70 20.73
C GLY A 90 -10.46 -10.16 19.56
N ASP A 91 -10.26 -8.90 19.22
CA ASP A 91 -11.05 -8.17 18.23
C ASP A 91 -10.55 -8.46 16.79
N GLY A 92 -11.26 -9.30 16.04
CA GLY A 92 -10.96 -9.63 14.63
C GLY A 92 -10.99 -8.42 13.66
N ARG A 93 -11.29 -7.22 14.16
CA ARG A 93 -11.22 -5.95 13.42
C ARG A 93 -9.81 -5.57 12.97
N GLU A 94 -8.76 -5.99 13.68
CA GLU A 94 -7.38 -5.67 13.29
C GLU A 94 -6.95 -6.40 12.01
N ASP A 95 -7.41 -7.64 11.81
CA ASP A 95 -7.15 -8.44 10.61
C ASP A 95 -7.80 -7.83 9.36
N ALA A 96 -9.05 -7.37 9.49
CA ALA A 96 -9.74 -6.68 8.40
C ALA A 96 -9.01 -5.38 7.99
N GLY A 97 -8.47 -4.65 8.98
CA GLY A 97 -7.68 -3.44 8.74
C GLY A 97 -6.37 -3.71 7.99
N VAL A 98 -5.67 -4.78 8.35
CA VAL A 98 -4.43 -5.21 7.69
C VAL A 98 -4.70 -5.70 6.27
N ALA A 99 -5.71 -6.55 6.07
CA ALA A 99 -6.10 -7.03 4.74
C ALA A 99 -6.47 -5.86 3.81
N ARG A 100 -7.24 -4.90 4.31
CA ARG A 100 -7.58 -3.68 3.55
C ARG A 100 -6.33 -2.86 3.19
N THR A 101 -5.40 -2.71 4.14
CA THR A 101 -4.15 -1.97 3.89
C THR A 101 -3.28 -2.65 2.84
N LYS A 102 -3.20 -4.00 2.85
CA LYS A 102 -2.52 -4.77 1.80
C LYS A 102 -3.18 -4.58 0.43
N ALA A 103 -4.51 -4.62 0.36
CA ALA A 103 -5.24 -4.39 -0.88
C ALA A 103 -5.00 -2.98 -1.43
N LEU A 104 -5.02 -1.96 -0.56
CA LEU A 104 -4.72 -0.57 -0.93
C LEU A 104 -3.27 -0.37 -1.40
N LEU A 105 -2.31 -1.08 -0.79
CA LEU A 105 -0.92 -1.07 -1.26
C LEU A 105 -0.79 -1.72 -2.65
N GLY A 106 -1.51 -2.83 -2.88
CA GLY A 106 -1.61 -3.45 -4.20
C GLY A 106 -2.20 -2.51 -5.26
N LEU A 107 -3.24 -1.75 -4.90
CA LEU A 107 -3.80 -0.71 -5.78
C LEU A 107 -2.78 0.38 -6.10
N GLY A 108 -1.92 0.75 -5.14
CA GLY A 108 -0.80 1.68 -5.36
C GLY A 108 0.15 1.23 -6.49
N ARG A 109 0.46 -0.07 -6.57
CA ARG A 109 1.27 -0.63 -7.65
C ARG A 109 0.59 -0.54 -9.01
N VAL A 110 -0.71 -0.81 -9.05
CA VAL A 110 -1.50 -0.64 -10.29
C VAL A 110 -1.38 0.79 -10.82
N PHE A 111 -1.44 1.81 -9.96
CA PHE A 111 -1.22 3.20 -10.40
C PHE A 111 0.15 3.40 -11.06
N THR A 112 1.22 2.80 -10.51
CA THR A 112 2.58 2.92 -11.08
C THR A 112 2.71 2.29 -12.46
N GLU A 113 1.93 1.24 -12.74
CA GLU A 113 1.88 0.58 -14.06
C GLU A 113 0.98 1.33 -15.05
N VAL A 114 -0.07 2.00 -14.57
CA VAL A 114 -1.02 2.74 -15.42
C VAL A 114 -0.45 4.08 -15.90
N PHE A 115 0.39 4.77 -15.13
CA PHE A 115 0.92 6.08 -15.55
C PHE A 115 1.70 6.05 -16.88
N PRO A 116 2.63 5.11 -17.13
CA PRO A 116 3.30 5.00 -18.44
C PRO A 116 2.32 4.68 -19.57
N LEU A 117 1.34 3.81 -19.33
CA LEU A 117 0.32 3.45 -20.32
C LEU A 117 -0.54 4.65 -20.71
N MET A 118 -0.92 5.47 -19.72
CA MET A 118 -1.63 6.74 -19.96
C MET A 118 -0.78 7.73 -20.76
N GLY A 119 0.52 7.80 -20.47
CA GLY A 119 1.47 8.60 -21.24
C GLY A 119 1.50 8.19 -22.72
N ILE A 120 1.64 6.89 -23.00
CA ILE A 120 1.62 6.32 -24.36
C ILE A 120 0.28 6.59 -25.05
N LEU A 121 -0.84 6.40 -24.34
CA LEU A 121 -2.17 6.66 -24.88
C LEU A 121 -2.31 8.11 -25.35
N GLY A 122 -1.83 9.08 -24.56
CA GLY A 122 -1.84 10.49 -24.95
C GLY A 122 -0.97 10.78 -26.16
N THR A 123 0.18 10.12 -26.28
CA THR A 123 1.03 10.21 -27.48
C THR A 123 0.32 9.67 -28.71
N VAL A 124 -0.32 8.50 -28.62
CA VAL A 124 -1.08 7.89 -29.73
C VAL A 124 -2.25 8.78 -30.15
N CYS A 125 -2.99 9.36 -29.20
CA CYS A 125 -4.08 10.30 -29.50
C CYS A 125 -3.58 11.58 -30.19
N ALA A 126 -2.45 12.14 -29.73
CA ALA A 126 -1.87 13.33 -30.35
C ALA A 126 -1.34 13.05 -31.77
N LEU A 127 -0.66 11.93 -32.00
CA LEU A 127 -0.14 11.56 -33.32
C LEU A 127 -1.23 11.17 -34.31
N SER A 128 -2.26 10.45 -33.87
CA SER A 128 -3.43 10.17 -34.74
C SER A 128 -4.16 11.44 -35.16
N ALA A 129 -4.17 12.48 -34.31
CA ALA A 129 -4.66 13.80 -34.67
C ALA A 129 -3.86 14.42 -35.83
N THR A 130 -2.53 14.27 -35.82
CA THR A 130 -1.67 14.80 -36.88
C THR A 130 -1.85 14.07 -38.21
N ALA A 131 -2.03 12.74 -38.17
CA ALA A 131 -2.26 11.94 -39.38
C ALA A 131 -3.58 12.28 -40.08
N GLY A 132 -4.57 12.80 -39.35
CA GLY A 132 -5.83 13.29 -39.90
C GLY A 132 -5.75 14.67 -40.57
N ILE A 133 -4.61 15.36 -40.50
CA ILE A 133 -4.41 16.67 -41.16
C ILE A 133 -4.05 16.41 -42.63
N SER A 134 -5.07 16.10 -43.44
CA SER A 134 -4.92 15.79 -44.87
C SER A 134 -4.36 16.95 -45.72
N ASP A 135 -4.44 18.19 -45.22
CA ASP A 135 -3.98 19.39 -45.92
C ASP A 135 -2.45 19.51 -46.01
N LEU A 136 -1.69 18.82 -45.14
CA LEU A 136 -0.22 18.93 -45.13
C LEU A 136 0.41 18.41 -46.43
N ALA A 137 -0.19 17.39 -47.03
CA ALA A 137 0.30 16.76 -48.26
C ALA A 137 -0.13 17.52 -49.53
N ALA A 138 -1.25 18.25 -49.47
CA ALA A 138 -1.82 18.94 -50.63
C ALA A 138 -1.34 20.40 -50.76
N ARG A 139 -1.26 21.14 -49.64
CA ARG A 139 -0.73 22.52 -49.58
C ARG A 139 -0.16 22.80 -48.19
N PRO A 140 1.16 22.69 -47.97
CA PRO A 140 1.75 23.00 -46.68
C PRO A 140 1.56 24.48 -46.36
N SER A 141 0.62 24.80 -45.46
CA SER A 141 0.45 26.13 -44.89
C SER A 141 1.25 26.24 -43.59
N ARG A 142 1.72 27.44 -43.27
CA ARG A 142 2.42 27.72 -42.00
C ARG A 142 1.57 27.33 -40.79
N GLU A 143 0.26 27.60 -40.84
CA GLU A 143 -0.70 27.24 -39.80
C GLU A 143 -0.79 25.72 -39.59
N ALA A 144 -0.76 24.93 -40.67
CA ALA A 144 -0.82 23.48 -40.57
C ALA A 144 0.47 22.91 -39.96
N LEU A 145 1.64 23.50 -40.28
CA LEU A 145 2.91 23.14 -39.65
C LEU A 145 2.94 23.51 -38.15
N GLU A 146 2.50 24.71 -37.78
CA GLU A 146 2.42 25.16 -36.38
C GLU A 146 1.51 24.23 -35.56
N ARG A 147 0.40 23.77 -36.15
CA ARG A 147 -0.51 22.81 -35.53
C ARG A 147 0.11 21.44 -35.29
N VAL A 148 0.82 20.89 -36.28
CA VAL A 148 1.54 19.62 -36.14
C VAL A 148 2.59 19.71 -35.04
N LEU A 149 3.36 20.80 -34.99
CA LEU A 149 4.37 21.00 -33.95
C LEU A 149 3.75 21.08 -32.55
N SER A 150 2.60 21.75 -32.40
CA SER A 150 1.87 21.80 -31.13
C SER A 150 1.38 20.42 -30.66
N LEU A 151 0.85 19.62 -31.58
CA LEU A 151 0.40 18.25 -31.30
C LEU A 151 1.58 17.34 -30.93
N PHE A 152 2.70 17.45 -31.65
CA PHE A 152 3.92 16.72 -31.31
C PHE A 152 4.43 17.09 -29.92
N GLY A 153 4.47 18.38 -29.58
CA GLY A 153 4.81 18.84 -28.24
C GLY A 153 3.89 18.24 -27.17
N THR A 154 2.58 18.22 -27.43
CA THR A 154 1.60 17.59 -26.53
C THR A 154 1.84 16.08 -26.36
N ALA A 155 2.20 15.40 -27.45
CA ALA A 155 2.49 13.96 -27.45
C ALA A 155 3.70 13.63 -26.55
N VAL A 156 4.77 14.43 -26.67
CA VAL A 156 5.99 14.32 -25.87
C VAL A 156 5.72 14.64 -24.40
N SER A 157 4.99 15.73 -24.12
CA SER A 157 4.65 16.10 -22.75
C SER A 157 3.83 15.02 -22.05
N SER A 158 2.87 14.38 -22.72
CA SER A 158 2.09 13.27 -22.17
C SER A 158 2.97 12.11 -21.72
N THR A 159 3.95 11.70 -22.56
CA THR A 159 4.90 10.64 -22.19
C THR A 159 5.73 11.04 -20.99
N ILE A 160 6.27 12.26 -20.99
CA ILE A 160 7.09 12.78 -19.90
C ILE A 160 6.31 12.79 -18.59
N TYR A 161 5.07 13.29 -18.58
CA TYR A 161 4.23 13.31 -17.38
C TYR A 161 3.91 11.91 -16.87
N GLY A 162 3.55 10.99 -17.77
CA GLY A 162 3.30 9.59 -17.42
C GLY A 162 4.52 8.94 -16.77
N LEU A 163 5.71 9.11 -17.36
CA LEU A 163 6.96 8.54 -16.82
C LEU A 163 7.37 9.17 -15.48
N ILE A 164 7.29 10.50 -15.36
CA ILE A 164 7.62 11.18 -14.10
C ILE A 164 6.69 10.69 -12.97
N CYS A 165 5.38 10.61 -13.23
CA CYS A 165 4.43 10.10 -12.24
C CYS A 165 4.75 8.65 -11.87
N ALA A 166 5.03 7.78 -12.85
CA ALA A 166 5.39 6.39 -12.59
C ALA A 166 6.60 6.27 -11.68
N VAL A 167 7.69 6.98 -11.98
CA VAL A 167 8.93 6.93 -11.19
C VAL A 167 8.73 7.45 -9.77
N VAL A 168 8.05 8.59 -9.62
CA VAL A 168 7.78 9.19 -8.31
C VAL A 168 6.93 8.24 -7.46
N PHE A 169 5.83 7.73 -8.00
CA PHE A 169 4.94 6.85 -7.25
C PHE A 169 5.54 5.46 -7.02
N MET A 170 6.39 4.96 -7.92
CA MET A 170 7.15 3.72 -7.68
C MET A 170 8.02 3.86 -6.42
N PHE A 171 8.72 4.99 -6.26
CA PHE A 171 9.52 5.25 -5.06
C PHE A 171 8.64 5.39 -3.81
N VAL A 172 7.54 6.15 -3.90
CA VAL A 172 6.64 6.37 -2.77
C VAL A 172 5.98 5.06 -2.30
N PHE A 173 5.39 4.27 -3.21
CA PHE A 173 4.76 3.01 -2.83
C PHE A 173 5.79 1.94 -2.44
N GLY A 174 6.97 1.92 -3.06
CA GLY A 174 8.05 1.02 -2.67
C GLY A 174 8.55 1.28 -1.24
N THR A 175 8.72 2.56 -0.86
CA THR A 175 9.10 2.91 0.51
C THR A 175 7.99 2.62 1.52
N LEU A 176 6.72 2.84 1.16
CA LEU A 176 5.58 2.47 1.99
C LEU A 176 5.46 0.96 2.20
N GLU A 177 5.69 0.18 1.15
CA GLU A 177 5.68 -1.27 1.21
C GLU A 177 6.76 -1.80 2.16
N ALA A 178 7.99 -1.30 2.05
CA ALA A 178 9.07 -1.69 2.95
C ALA A 178 8.70 -1.44 4.42
N ARG A 179 8.07 -0.30 4.73
CA ARG A 179 7.61 0.04 6.09
C ARG A 179 6.45 -0.84 6.58
N LEU A 180 5.47 -1.08 5.70
CA LEU A 180 4.28 -1.86 6.06
C LEU A 180 4.56 -3.35 6.17
N THR A 181 5.53 -3.88 5.41
CA THR A 181 5.92 -5.30 5.46
C THR A 181 6.32 -5.72 6.87
N TYR A 182 7.15 -4.92 7.55
CA TYR A 182 7.52 -5.17 8.95
C TYR A 182 6.28 -5.22 9.87
N SER A 183 5.36 -4.28 9.68
CA SER A 183 4.12 -4.21 10.48
C SER A 183 3.23 -5.43 10.24
N PHE A 184 3.12 -5.88 8.99
CA PHE A 184 2.33 -7.06 8.63
C PHE A 184 2.94 -8.35 9.17
N GLU A 185 4.27 -8.45 9.21
CA GLU A 185 4.96 -9.58 9.82
C GLU A 185 4.71 -9.63 11.34
N LEU A 186 4.78 -8.47 12.01
CA LEU A 186 4.50 -8.37 13.44
C LEU A 186 3.08 -8.84 13.77
N VAL A 187 2.08 -8.34 13.02
CA VAL A 187 0.67 -8.75 13.20
C VAL A 187 0.53 -10.26 12.98
N ARG A 188 1.14 -10.79 11.92
CA ARG A 188 1.11 -12.23 11.62
C ARG A 188 1.69 -13.06 12.77
N ARG A 189 2.86 -12.68 13.29
CA ARG A 189 3.51 -13.41 14.40
C ARG A 189 2.67 -13.35 15.68
N TYR A 190 2.11 -12.18 16.00
CA TYR A 190 1.20 -12.03 17.15
C TYR A 190 -0.06 -12.90 17.01
N ARG A 191 -0.65 -12.94 15.81
CA ARG A 191 -1.80 -13.81 15.54
C ARG A 191 -1.43 -15.29 15.65
N ASP A 192 -0.34 -15.72 15.03
CA ASP A 192 0.10 -17.12 15.09
C ASP A 192 0.41 -17.56 16.55
N LEU A 193 0.83 -16.63 17.41
CA LEU A 193 0.95 -16.83 18.86
C LEU A 193 -0.43 -17.00 19.52
N MET A 194 -1.39 -16.12 19.23
CA MET A 194 -2.75 -16.21 19.78
C MET A 194 -3.46 -17.52 19.38
N ASP A 195 -3.34 -17.90 18.11
CA ASP A 195 -3.91 -19.15 17.59
C ASP A 195 -3.32 -20.37 18.30
N LYS A 196 -2.00 -20.39 18.50
CA LYS A 196 -1.33 -21.45 19.29
C LYS A 196 -1.79 -21.49 20.73
N ALA A 197 -1.91 -20.34 21.38
CA ALA A 197 -2.41 -20.26 22.75
C ALA A 197 -3.85 -20.79 22.86
N LEU A 198 -4.70 -20.47 21.88
CA LEU A 198 -6.07 -20.97 21.81
C LEU A 198 -6.13 -22.49 21.60
N LEU A 199 -5.28 -23.03 20.71
CA LEU A 199 -5.19 -24.47 20.49
C LEU A 199 -4.77 -25.21 21.77
N ILE A 200 -3.71 -24.76 22.43
CA ILE A 200 -3.21 -25.36 23.68
C ILE A 200 -4.25 -25.28 24.81
N ALA A 201 -4.98 -24.16 24.90
CA ALA A 201 -6.07 -24.01 25.85
C ALA A 201 -7.30 -24.88 25.54
N SER A 202 -7.45 -25.33 24.28
CA SER A 202 -8.54 -26.21 23.86
C SER A 202 -8.23 -27.70 24.08
N THR A 203 -6.95 -28.10 24.01
CA THR A 203 -6.51 -29.50 24.13
C THR A 203 -6.29 -29.97 25.58
N GLY A 204 -6.13 -29.06 26.55
CA GLY A 204 -5.99 -29.41 27.98
C GLY A 204 -7.27 -29.87 28.68
N ARG A 205 -8.21 -30.49 27.95
CA ARG A 205 -9.56 -30.85 28.45
C ARG A 205 -9.85 -32.35 28.44
N GLU A 206 -8.83 -33.19 28.29
CA GLU A 206 -8.94 -34.66 28.40
C GLU A 206 -8.40 -35.17 29.74
#